data_AF-A0A519WVQ3-F1
#
_entry.id   AF-A0A519WVQ3-F1
#
_cell.length_a   1.000
_cell.length_b   1.000
_cell.length_c   1.000
_cell.angle_alpha   90.00
_cell.angle_beta   90.00
_cell.angle_gamma   90.00
#
_symmetry.space_group_name_H-M   'P 1'
#
loop_
_entity.id
_entity.type
_entity.pdbx_description
1 polymer ?
#
loop_
_entity_poly.entity_id
_entity_poly.type
_entity_poly.pdbx_seq_one_letter_code
_entity_poly.pdbx_strand_id
1 'polypeptide(L)'
;MSVATRYKEAGDQHYRQKSYVNAIEDYSKAIALLENQNDSNLIYICYSNRCACYLQQKKTTEALQDAQKCVQIKPDWHKGMYG
;
A
#
# COMPACT_ATOMS: atom_id res chain seq x y z
N MET A 1 0.99 -6.51 -17.55
CA MET A 1 0.51 -6.41 -16.15
C MET A 1 1.23 -7.46 -15.33
N SER A 2 1.99 -7.07 -14.30
CA SER A 2 2.60 -8.05 -13.38
C SER A 2 1.55 -8.58 -12.41
N VAL A 3 1.83 -9.73 -11.79
CA VAL A 3 0.95 -10.31 -10.76
C VAL A 3 0.76 -9.32 -9.60
N ALA A 4 1.81 -8.59 -9.23
CA ALA A 4 1.74 -7.53 -8.23
C ALA A 4 0.79 -6.39 -8.63
N THR A 5 0.80 -5.94 -9.90
CA THR A 5 -0.13 -4.92 -10.39
C THR A 5 -1.58 -5.37 -10.26
N ARG A 6 -1.87 -6.64 -10.56
CA ARG A 6 -3.23 -7.20 -10.41
C ARG A 6 -3.72 -7.18 -8.97
N TYR A 7 -2.86 -7.57 -8.02
CA TYR A 7 -3.21 -7.48 -6.59
C TYR A 7 -3.38 -6.03 -6.14
N LYS A 8 -2.55 -5.09 -6.61
CA LYS A 8 -2.72 -3.67 -6.35
C LYS A 8 -4.07 -3.14 -6.85
N GLU A 9 -4.45 -3.51 -8.07
CA GLU A 9 -5.74 -3.13 -8.66
C GLU A 9 -6.94 -3.75 -7.93
N ALA A 10 -6.83 -5.02 -7.49
CA ALA A 10 -7.84 -5.67 -6.65
C ALA A 10 -7.99 -4.96 -5.30
N GLY A 11 -6.87 -4.58 -4.67
CA GLY A 11 -6.86 -3.76 -3.45
C GLY A 11 -7.54 -2.40 -3.66
N ASP A 12 -7.28 -1.73 -4.78
CA ASP A 12 -7.92 -0.44 -5.12
C ASP A 12 -9.43 -0.59 -5.31
N GLN A 13 -9.90 -1.73 -5.85
CA GLN A 13 -11.32 -2.03 -5.99
C GLN A 13 -11.96 -2.29 -4.63
N HIS A 14 -11.36 -3.15 -3.80
CA HIS A 14 -11.85 -3.42 -2.44
C HIS A 14 -11.87 -2.17 -1.56
N TYR A 15 -10.87 -1.29 -1.68
CA TYR A 15 -10.84 -0.01 -0.99
C TYR A 15 -12.04 0.88 -1.38
N ARG A 16 -12.34 0.98 -2.69
CA ARG A 16 -13.51 1.72 -3.19
C ARG A 16 -14.83 1.14 -2.70
N GLN A 17 -14.89 -0.17 -2.50
CA GLN A 17 -16.03 -0.87 -1.91
C GLN A 17 -16.09 -0.78 -0.38
N LYS A 18 -15.14 -0.06 0.26
CA LYS A 18 -14.96 0.02 1.73
C LYS A 18 -14.68 -1.34 2.38
N SER A 19 -14.31 -2.35 1.59
CA SER A 19 -13.85 -3.66 2.07
C SER A 19 -12.36 -3.57 2.43
N TYR A 20 -12.07 -2.85 3.51
CA TYR A 20 -10.69 -2.54 3.90
C TYR A 20 -9.88 -3.78 4.30
N VAL A 21 -10.53 -4.81 4.84
CA VAL A 21 -9.88 -6.08 5.22
C VAL A 21 -9.34 -6.80 3.98
N ASN A 22 -10.18 -6.97 2.95
CA ASN A 22 -9.77 -7.60 1.69
C ASN A 22 -8.74 -6.74 0.97
N ALA A 23 -8.91 -5.41 0.98
CA ALA A 23 -7.95 -4.49 0.38
C ALA A 23 -6.56 -4.64 1.01
N ILE A 24 -6.48 -4.75 2.34
CA ILE A 24 -5.21 -4.99 3.04
C ILE A 24 -4.56 -6.30 2.62
N GLU A 25 -5.35 -7.37 2.49
CA GLU A 25 -4.83 -8.67 2.07
C GLU A 25 -4.24 -8.59 0.66
N ASP A 26 -4.94 -7.97 -0.27
CA ASP A 26 -4.47 -7.79 -1.65
C ASP A 26 -3.22 -6.91 -1.73
N TYR A 27 -3.19 -5.77 -1.03
CA TYR A 27 -1.98 -4.95 -0.98
C TYR A 27 -0.81 -5.70 -0.33
N SER A 28 -1.06 -6.53 0.68
CA SER A 28 -0.01 -7.33 1.32
C SER A 28 0.58 -8.36 0.37
N LYS A 29 -0.25 -9.02 -0.45
CA LYS A 29 0.21 -9.91 -1.53
C LYS A 29 1.02 -9.15 -2.59
N ALA A 30 0.56 -7.95 -2.96
CA ALA A 30 1.29 -7.09 -3.89
C ALA A 30 2.67 -6.71 -3.34
N ILE A 31 2.74 -6.25 -2.08
CA ILE A 31 3.98 -5.89 -1.40
C ILE A 31 4.94 -7.08 -1.35
N ALA A 32 4.49 -8.26 -0.91
CA ALA A 32 5.34 -9.44 -0.82
C ALA A 32 5.95 -9.81 -2.18
N LEU A 33 5.18 -9.71 -3.26
CA LEU A 33 5.71 -9.95 -4.61
C LEU A 33 6.73 -8.88 -5.03
N LEU A 34 6.45 -7.60 -4.76
CA LEU A 34 7.34 -6.50 -5.12
C LEU A 34 8.66 -6.53 -4.34
N GLU A 35 8.62 -6.91 -3.06
CA GLU A 35 9.83 -7.13 -2.25
C GLU A 35 10.69 -8.25 -2.85
N ASN A 36 10.08 -9.37 -3.25
CA ASN A 36 10.80 -10.46 -3.91
C ASN A 36 11.38 -10.05 -5.27
N GLN A 37 10.70 -9.16 -5.99
CA GLN A 37 11.13 -8.67 -7.30
C GLN A 37 12.11 -7.48 -7.23
N ASN A 38 12.41 -6.97 -6.02
CA ASN A 38 13.12 -5.70 -5.81
C ASN A 38 12.53 -4.52 -6.60
N ASP A 39 11.23 -4.56 -6.91
CA ASP A 39 10.55 -3.53 -7.68
C ASP A 39 10.07 -2.42 -6.74
N SER A 40 10.94 -1.44 -6.55
CA SER A 40 10.71 -0.30 -5.67
C SER A 40 9.70 0.72 -6.24
N ASN A 41 9.30 0.62 -7.51
CA ASN A 41 8.46 1.63 -8.17
C ASN A 41 6.98 1.53 -7.79
N LEU A 42 6.49 0.35 -7.41
CA LEU A 42 5.08 0.13 -7.06
C LEU A 42 4.87 -0.13 -5.56
N ILE A 43 5.93 -0.53 -4.85
CA ILE A 43 5.81 -1.00 -3.48
C ILE A 43 5.40 0.13 -2.51
N TYR A 44 5.92 1.35 -2.69
CA TYR A 44 5.57 2.50 -1.85
C TYR A 44 4.08 2.89 -2.01
N ILE A 45 3.52 2.73 -3.21
CA ILE A 45 2.09 2.96 -3.48
C ILE A 45 1.24 1.94 -2.73
N CYS A 46 1.65 0.67 -2.74
CA CYS A 46 0.95 -0.39 -2.02
C CYS A 46 0.97 -0.13 -0.50
N TYR A 47 2.11 0.27 0.07
CA TYR A 47 2.18 0.68 1.47
C TYR A 47 1.30 1.90 1.77
N SER A 48 1.30 2.92 0.91
CA SER A 48 0.44 4.10 1.08
C SER A 48 -1.05 3.75 1.07
N ASN A 49 -1.49 2.88 0.16
CA ASN A 49 -2.89 2.48 0.08
C ASN A 49 -3.29 1.55 1.23
N ARG A 50 -2.39 0.64 1.65
CA ARG A 50 -2.62 -0.22 2.82
C ARG A 50 -2.67 0.59 4.12
N CYS A 51 -1.81 1.59 4.26
CA CYS A 51 -1.87 2.59 5.34
C CYS A 51 -3.25 3.26 5.41
N ALA A 52 -3.77 3.75 4.28
CA ALA A 52 -5.11 4.32 4.24
C ALA A 52 -6.19 3.32 4.69
N CYS A 53 -6.09 2.05 4.31
CA CYS A 53 -7.01 1.00 4.79
C CYS A 53 -6.93 0.79 6.31
N TYR A 54 -5.73 0.80 6.87
CA TYR A 54 -5.52 0.67 8.32
C TYR A 54 -6.07 1.88 9.08
N LEU A 55 -5.89 3.10 8.57
CA LEU A 55 -6.47 4.31 9.16
C LEU A 55 -8.00 4.24 9.20
N GLN A 56 -8.64 3.76 8.12
CA GLN A 56 -10.09 3.56 8.08
C GLN A 56 -10.59 2.51 9.09
N GLN A 57 -9.74 1.56 9.47
CA GLN A 57 -10.01 0.57 10.51
C GLN A 57 -9.56 1.00 11.91
N LYS A 58 -9.11 2.26 12.09
CA LYS A 58 -8.55 2.77 13.35
C LYS A 58 -7.34 1.97 13.86
N LYS A 59 -6.63 1.30 12.94
CA LYS A 59 -5.40 0.55 13.17
C LYS A 59 -4.19 1.46 12.99
N THR A 60 -4.06 2.43 13.89
CA THR A 60 -3.08 3.52 13.77
C THR A 60 -1.64 3.03 13.84
N THR A 61 -1.36 1.98 14.62
CA THR A 61 -0.01 1.41 14.76
C THR A 61 0.48 0.82 13.45
N GLU A 62 -0.35 0.01 12.80
CA GLU A 62 -0.04 -0.60 11.50
C GLU A 62 0.04 0.45 10.39
N ALA A 63 -0.84 1.45 10.41
CA ALA A 63 -0.77 2.58 9.49
C ALA A 63 0.56 3.36 9.63
N LEU A 64 1.02 3.58 10.85
CA LEU A 64 2.29 4.26 11.10
C LEU A 64 3.48 3.46 10.56
N GLN A 65 3.47 2.13 10.74
CA GLN A 65 4.51 1.26 10.19
C GLN A 65 4.55 1.33 8.66
N ASP A 66 3.39 1.28 7.99
CA ASP A 66 3.30 1.41 6.54
C ASP A 66 3.74 2.79 6.05
N ALA A 67 3.39 3.85 6.78
CA ALA A 67 3.85 5.20 6.46
C ALA A 67 5.38 5.33 6.57
N GLN A 68 5.98 4.75 7.61
CA GLN A 68 7.44 4.71 7.77
C GLN A 68 8.11 3.94 6.63
N LYS A 69 7.57 2.79 6.23
CA LYS A 69 8.07 2.00 5.09
C LYS A 69 7.96 2.78 3.78
N CYS A 70 6.84 3.46 3.55
CA CYS A 70 6.65 4.30 2.37
C CYS A 70 7.74 5.39 2.27
N VAL A 71 8.03 6.09 3.37
CA VAL A 71 9.09 7.10 3.45
C VAL A 71 10.50 6.52 3.33
N GLN A 72 10.74 5.29 3.79
CA GLN A 72 12.03 4.61 3.62
C GLN A 72 12.31 4.27 2.14
N ILE A 73 11.29 3.80 1.42
CA ILE A 73 11.43 3.38 0.02
C ILE A 73 11.46 4.60 -0.89
N LYS A 74 10.56 5.53 -0.64
CA LYS A 74 10.46 6.78 -1.37
C LYS A 74 10.33 7.92 -0.35
N PRO A 75 11.47 8.43 0.17
CA PRO A 75 11.52 9.82 0.62
C PRO A 75 11.12 10.69 -0.60
N ASP A 76 10.92 11.99 -0.57
CA ASP A 76 10.26 12.73 -1.67
C ASP A 76 8.80 12.34 -1.99
N TRP A 77 8.29 11.12 -1.74
CA TRP A 77 6.85 10.82 -1.92
C TRP A 77 5.97 11.70 -1.01
N HIS A 78 6.47 11.98 0.19
CA HIS A 78 5.84 12.92 1.13
C HIS A 78 5.72 14.35 0.58
N LYS A 79 6.56 14.78 -0.38
CA LYS A 79 6.39 16.09 -1.04
C LYS A 79 5.18 16.12 -1.98
N GLY A 80 4.74 14.96 -2.49
CA GLY A 80 3.56 14.87 -3.36
C GLY A 80 2.22 14.91 -2.62
N MET A 81 2.20 14.73 -1.30
CA MET A 81 0.97 14.80 -0.49
C MET A 81 0.67 16.19 0.08
N TYR A 82 1.62 17.13 -0.03
CA TYR A 82 1.52 18.52 0.48
C TYR A 82 1.70 19.59 -0.61
N GLY A 83 1.73 19.20 -1.89
CA GLY A 83 1.81 20.09 -3.05
C GLY A 83 0.44 20.38 -3.65
#